data_AF-A0A540KFD8-F1
#
_entry.id   AF-A0A540KFD8-F1
#
_cell.length_a   1.000
_cell.length_b   1.000
_cell.length_c   1.000
_cell.angle_alpha   90.00
_cell.angle_beta   90.00
_cell.angle_gamma   90.00
#
_symmetry.space_group_name_H-M   'P 1'
#
loop_
_entity.id
_entity.type
_entity.pdbx_description
1 polymer ?
#
loop_
_entity_poly.entity_id
_entity_poly.type
_entity_poly.pdbx_seq_one_letter_code
_entity_poly.pdbx_strand_id
1 'polypeptide(L)' 'MIPVRDIIKPGHEEVVANEAMPISKDPVKKGNLRIKFDVVFPAKLSAEQKDGLRRVLGGGDA' A
#
# COMPACT_ATOMS: atom_id res chain seq x y z
N MET A 1 -14.12 -4.94 -2.17
CA MET A 1 -12.95 -4.16 -2.66
C MET A 1 -12.55 -3.21 -1.55
N ILE A 2 -11.29 -3.23 -1.12
CA ILE A 2 -10.76 -2.30 -0.11
C ILE A 2 -10.10 -1.15 -0.87
N PRO A 3 -10.63 0.08 -0.79
CA PRO A 3 -10.11 1.19 -1.58
C PRO A 3 -8.77 1.68 -1.02
N VAL A 4 -7.77 1.80 -1.90
CA VAL A 4 -6.48 2.44 -1.57
C VAL A 4 -6.59 3.93 -1.87
N ARG A 5 -6.69 4.76 -0.82
CA ARG A 5 -6.92 6.21 -0.96
C ARG A 5 -5.68 7.05 -0.66
N ASP A 6 -4.76 6.52 0.13
CA ASP A 6 -3.56 7.21 0.60
C ASP A 6 -2.30 6.71 -0.12
N ILE A 7 -1.21 7.48 0.00
CA ILE A 7 0.10 7.10 -0.54
C ILE A 7 0.65 5.91 0.24
N ILE A 8 0.75 4.75 -0.41
CA ILE A 8 1.31 3.53 0.16
C ILE A 8 2.83 3.56 0.07
N LYS A 9 3.49 3.48 1.22
CA LYS A 9 4.95 3.35 1.30
C LYS A 9 5.36 1.87 1.23
N PRO A 10 6.56 1.55 0.72
CA PRO A 10 7.08 0.19 0.81
C PRO A 10 7.06 -0.31 2.27
N GLY A 11 6.55 -1.53 2.48
CA GLY A 11 6.40 -2.12 3.82
C GLY A 11 5.15 -1.69 4.59
N HIS A 12 4.27 -0.88 3.99
CA HIS A 12 2.98 -0.50 4.60
C HIS A 12 2.08 -1.72 4.78
N GLU A 13 1.37 -1.76 5.91
CA GLU A 13 0.34 -2.76 6.20
C GLU A 13 -0.99 -2.07 6.53
N GLU A 14 -2.06 -2.48 5.84
CA GLU A 14 -3.44 -2.11 6.18
C GLU A 14 -4.07 -3.22 7.01
N VAL A 15 -4.72 -2.86 8.12
CA VAL A 15 -5.41 -3.82 9.01
C VAL A 15 -6.92 -3.61 8.90
N VAL A 16 -7.61 -4.64 8.45
CA VAL A 16 -9.08 -4.69 8.45
C VAL A 16 -9.55 -5.60 9.57
N ALA A 17 -10.20 -4.99 10.57
CA ALA A 17 -10.63 -5.71 11.75
C ALA A 17 -11.72 -6.75 11.45
N ASN A 18 -11.66 -7.91 12.11
CA ASN A 18 -12.70 -8.95 12.08
C ASN A 18 -12.99 -9.62 10.71
N GLU A 19 -12.11 -9.45 9.73
CA GLU A 19 -12.28 -10.04 8.38
C GLU A 19 -11.46 -11.33 8.16
N ALA A 20 -10.77 -11.84 9.18
CA ALA A 20 -10.05 -13.11 9.09
C ALA A 20 -10.86 -14.28 9.67
N MET A 21 -10.19 -15.42 9.90
CA MET A 21 -10.80 -16.62 10.45
C MET A 21 -11.27 -16.42 11.90
N PRO A 22 -12.31 -17.15 12.36
CA PRO A 22 -12.71 -17.19 13.76
C PRO A 22 -11.57 -17.63 14.67
N ILE A 23 -11.52 -17.05 15.87
CA ILE A 23 -10.55 -17.43 16.90
C ILE A 23 -11.01 -18.73 17.53
N SER A 24 -10.19 -19.78 17.52
CA SER A 24 -10.61 -21.13 17.98
C SER A 24 -11.09 -21.17 19.44
N LYS A 25 -10.61 -20.25 20.28
CA LYS A 25 -11.02 -20.12 21.70
C LYS A 25 -12.31 -19.31 21.90
N ASP A 26 -12.73 -18.54 20.90
CA ASP A 26 -13.93 -17.70 20.91
C ASP A 26 -14.44 -17.52 19.48
N PRO A 27 -15.28 -18.46 18.98
CA PRO A 27 -15.69 -18.51 17.57
C PRO A 27 -16.58 -17.33 17.14
N VAL A 28 -17.06 -16.51 18.08
CA VAL A 28 -17.78 -15.27 17.80
C VAL A 28 -16.82 -14.15 17.37
N LYS A 29 -15.56 -14.20 17.83
CA LYS A 29 -14.53 -13.24 17.44
C LYS A 29 -13.77 -13.73 16.22
N LYS A 30 -13.52 -12.82 15.28
CA LYS A 30 -12.68 -13.07 14.10
C LYS A 30 -11.35 -12.36 14.25
N GLY A 31 -10.31 -12.93 13.66
CA GLY A 31 -9.02 -12.24 13.53
C GLY A 31 -9.11 -11.05 12.56
N ASN A 32 -7.99 -10.33 12.44
CA ASN A 32 -7.88 -9.21 11.52
C ASN A 32 -7.23 -9.67 10.21
N LEU A 33 -7.77 -9.18 9.08
CA LEU A 33 -7.12 -9.29 7.79
C LEU A 33 -6.00 -8.25 7.72
N ARG A 34 -4.78 -8.67 7.40
CA ARG A 34 -3.63 -7.78 7.18
C ARG A 34 -3.26 -7.79 5.70
N ILE A 35 -3.25 -6.63 5.07
CA ILE A 35 -2.86 -6.46 3.68
C ILE A 35 -1.46 -5.88 3.67
N LYS A 36 -0.50 -6.66 3.17
CA LYS A 36 0.87 -6.23 2.97
C LYS A 36 1.05 -5.81 1.52
N PHE A 37 1.47 -4.59 1.28
CA PHE A 37 1.70 -4.09 -0.06
C PHE A 37 3.14 -4.37 -0.48
N ASP A 38 3.30 -5.08 -1.59
CA ASP A 38 4.59 -5.21 -2.27
C ASP A 38 4.68 -4.13 -3.36
N VAL A 39 5.55 -3.14 -3.14
CA VAL A 39 5.72 -2.00 -4.05
C VAL A 39 6.82 -2.34 -5.06
N VAL A 40 6.40 -2.77 -6.24
CA VAL A 40 7.30 -3.09 -7.34
C VAL A 40 7.64 -1.83 -8.13
N PHE A 41 8.89 -1.38 -8.03
CA PHE A 41 9.38 -0.27 -8.83
C PHE A 41 9.62 -0.69 -10.28
N PRO A 42 9.42 0.21 -11.26
CA PRO A 42 9.77 -0.08 -12.64
C PRO A 42 11.28 -0.27 -12.78
N ALA A 43 11.71 -1.27 -13.56
CA ALA A 43 13.12 -1.58 -13.74
C ALA A 43 13.90 -0.48 -14.46
N LYS A 44 13.24 0.26 -15.36
CA LYS A 44 13.81 1.37 -16.13
C LYS A 44 12.73 2.41 -16.42
N LEU A 45 13.16 3.64 -16.65
CA LEU A 45 12.33 4.74 -17.13
C LEU A 45 13.02 5.41 -18.32
N SER A 46 12.25 5.77 -19.33
CA SER A 46 12.72 6.59 -20.46
C SER A 46 13.08 8.00 -20.01
N ALA A 47 13.83 8.74 -20.83
CA ALA A 47 14.14 10.14 -20.53
C ALA A 47 12.86 10.98 -20.35
N GLU A 48 11.89 10.81 -21.25
CA GLU A 48 10.60 11.50 -21.20
C GLU A 48 9.80 11.18 -19.92
N GLN A 49 9.78 9.92 -19.48
CA GLN A 49 9.11 9.53 -18.23
C GLN A 49 9.78 10.18 -17.02
N LYS A 50 11.12 10.25 -17.00
CA LYS A 50 11.87 10.92 -15.93
C LYS A 50 11.56 12.42 -15.90
N ASP A 51 11.48 13.06 -17.06
CA ASP A 51 11.15 14.48 -17.16
C ASP A 51 9.71 14.76 -16.71
N GLY A 52 8.76 13.89 -17.05
CA GLY A 52 7.41 13.92 -16.52
C GLY A 52 7.37 13.85 -15.00
N LEU A 53 8.09 12.88 -14.41
CA LEU A 53 8.17 12.72 -12.96
C LEU A 53 8.81 13.94 -12.28
N ARG A 54 9.88 14.53 -12.85
CA ARG A 54 10.49 15.76 -12.30
C ARG A 54 9.53 16.93 -12.24
N ARG A 55 8.67 17.11 -13.25
CA ARG A 55 7.69 18.21 -13.28
C ARG A 55 6.64 18.09 -12.16
N VAL A 56 6.24 16.87 -11.83
CA VAL A 56 5.15 16.62 -10.86
C VAL A 56 5.64 16.32 -9.45
N LEU A 57 6.84 15.73 -9.29
CA LEU A 57 7.42 15.37 -7.99
C LEU A 57 8.58 16.28 -7.56
N GLY A 58 9.22 17.02 -8.47
CA GLY A 58 10.48 17.74 -8.23
C GLY A 58 10.36 19.08 -7.49
N GLY A 59 9.23 19.39 -6.86
CA GLY A 59 9.01 20.63 -6.12
C GLY A 59 9.48 20.62 -4.67
N GLY A 60 10.52 19.84 -4.34
CA GLY A 60 10.94 19.57 -2.96
C GLY A 60 12.21 20.29 -2.49
N ASP A 61 12.73 21.25 -3.26
CA ASP A 61 13.88 22.06 -2.86
C ASP A 61 13.43 23.49 -2.50
N ALA A 62 13.15 23.69 -1.20
CA ALA A 62 13.21 24.96 -0.48
C ALA A 62 13.53 24.69 0.99
#